data_AF-A0A451G591-F1
#
_entry.id   AF-A0A451G591-F1
#
_cell.length_a   1.000
_cell.length_b   1.000
_cell.length_c   1.000
_cell.angle_alpha   90.00
_cell.angle_beta   90.00
_cell.angle_gamma   90.00
#
_symmetry.space_group_name_H-M   'P 1'
#
loop_
_entity.id
_entity.type
_entity.pdbx_description
1 polymer ?
#
loop_
_entity_poly.entity_id
_entity_poly.type
_entity_poly.pdbx_seq_one_letter_code
_entity_poly.pdbx_strand_id
1 'polypeptide(L)'
;MDAQQFLTAVSALSDDDFQKVLNGSTLVVVQDRGLRLGKTDDAFVIYELGEDPFDTVASLKQYLIDNVEDLLRDYYQFNPISKEFFQARLRELMLEHGEAAFAAQPNNLPEKAVFVEQGELVCEGQESPRFKYGLYLRLDEAMPAMAVSNKVKNWLQSGSAYGDYISVNVCRFSAF
;
A
#
# COMPACT_ATOMS: atom_id res chain seq x y z
N MET A 1 4.22 0.17 -2.83
CA MET A 1 5.54 0.24 -3.48
C MET A 1 5.50 -0.82 -4.54
N ASP A 2 5.59 -0.40 -5.80
CA ASP A 2 5.63 -1.35 -6.90
C ASP A 2 7.03 -1.96 -7.08
N ALA A 3 7.14 -2.97 -7.94
CA ALA A 3 8.40 -3.64 -8.22
C ALA A 3 9.47 -2.69 -8.77
N GLN A 4 9.10 -1.73 -9.62
CA GLN A 4 10.04 -0.80 -10.22
C GLN A 4 10.62 0.17 -9.17
N GLN A 5 9.78 0.65 -8.25
CA GLN A 5 10.17 1.48 -7.11
C GLN A 5 11.09 0.70 -6.17
N PHE A 6 10.79 -0.57 -5.89
CA PHE A 6 11.65 -1.43 -5.08
C PHE A 6 13.02 -1.63 -5.73
N LEU A 7 13.08 -1.99 -7.01
CA LEU A 7 14.33 -2.16 -7.75
C LEU A 7 15.16 -0.87 -7.78
N THR A 8 14.51 0.28 -7.91
CA THR A 8 15.15 1.60 -7.83
C THR A 8 15.73 1.84 -6.44
N ALA A 9 14.97 1.51 -5.38
CA ALA A 9 15.40 1.67 -3.99
C ALA A 9 16.58 0.73 -3.65
N VAL A 10 16.55 -0.53 -4.10
CA VAL A 10 17.66 -1.49 -3.97
C VAL A 10 18.90 -0.96 -4.68
N SER A 11 18.75 -0.43 -5.90
CA SER A 11 19.87 0.13 -6.68
C SER A 11 20.48 1.38 -6.04
N ALA A 12 19.72 2.09 -5.20
CA ALA A 12 20.19 3.28 -4.49
C ALA A 12 20.98 2.96 -3.20
N LEU A 13 20.90 1.72 -2.69
CA LEU A 13 21.67 1.29 -1.52
C LEU A 13 23.16 1.11 -1.88
N SER A 14 24.04 1.47 -0.95
CA SER A 14 25.47 1.31 -1.13
C SER A 14 25.92 -0.12 -0.82
N ASP A 15 27.10 -0.52 -1.32
CA ASP A 15 27.70 -1.81 -0.96
C ASP A 15 27.91 -1.98 0.55
N ASP A 16 28.18 -0.88 1.27
CA ASP A 16 28.26 -0.87 2.74
C ASP A 16 26.91 -1.19 3.39
N ASP A 17 25.80 -0.75 2.80
CA ASP A 17 24.46 -1.08 3.29
C ASP A 17 24.16 -2.58 3.10
N PHE A 18 24.49 -3.14 1.93
CA PHE A 18 24.36 -4.58 1.71
C PHE A 18 25.27 -5.39 2.62
N GLN A 19 26.49 -4.92 2.89
CA GLN A 19 27.37 -5.58 3.84
C GLN A 19 26.80 -5.59 5.26
N LYS A 20 26.11 -4.53 5.67
CA LYS A 20 25.39 -4.51 6.95
C LYS A 20 24.23 -5.49 6.98
N VAL A 21 23.52 -5.68 5.87
CA VAL A 21 22.46 -6.71 5.77
C VAL A 21 23.07 -8.12 5.90
N LEU A 22 24.18 -8.39 5.23
CA LEU A 22 24.92 -9.65 5.41
C LEU A 22 25.40 -9.87 6.85
N ASN A 23 25.64 -8.79 7.60
CA ASN A 23 26.02 -8.83 9.01
C ASN A 23 24.80 -8.82 9.96
N GLY A 24 23.58 -9.05 9.47
CA GLY A 24 22.38 -9.20 10.27
C GLY A 24 21.49 -7.95 10.41
N SER A 25 21.72 -6.90 9.62
CA SER A 25 20.75 -5.79 9.51
C SER A 25 19.57 -6.19 8.62
N THR A 26 18.45 -5.50 8.76
CA THR A 26 17.26 -5.74 7.93
C THR A 26 17.05 -4.62 6.91
N LEU A 27 16.27 -4.90 5.86
CA LEU A 27 15.73 -3.90 4.96
C LEU A 27 14.29 -3.60 5.37
N VAL A 28 14.01 -2.31 5.57
CA VAL A 28 12.72 -1.81 6.02
C VAL A 28 12.13 -0.88 4.97
N VAL A 29 10.84 -1.05 4.68
CA VAL A 29 10.10 -0.19 3.76
C VAL A 29 9.79 1.14 4.43
N VAL A 30 10.08 2.24 3.72
CA VAL A 30 9.78 3.60 4.17
C VAL A 30 8.72 4.21 3.27
N GLN A 31 7.51 4.38 3.83
CA GLN A 31 6.37 5.05 3.17
C GLN A 31 6.07 4.53 1.76
N ASP A 32 6.32 3.24 1.52
CA ASP A 32 6.19 2.59 0.21
C ASP A 32 6.97 3.27 -0.94
N ARG A 33 8.03 4.00 -0.62
CA ARG A 33 8.80 4.78 -1.60
C ARG A 33 10.29 4.51 -1.58
N GLY A 34 10.79 3.86 -0.53
CA GLY A 34 12.20 3.59 -0.40
C GLY A 34 12.50 2.52 0.64
N LEU A 35 13.78 2.22 0.74
CA LEU A 35 14.33 1.25 1.67
C LEU A 35 15.31 1.95 2.60
N ARG A 36 15.37 1.48 3.84
CA ARG A 36 16.41 1.82 4.80
C ARG A 36 16.91 0.58 5.51
N LEU A 37 18.08 0.69 6.13
CA LEU A 37 18.52 -0.31 7.10
C LEU A 37 17.69 -0.20 8.38
N GLY A 38 17.42 -1.36 8.97
CA GLY A 38 16.72 -1.50 10.24
C GLY A 38 17.23 -2.66 11.07
N LYS A 39 16.44 -3.02 12.08
CA LYS A 39 16.65 -4.17 12.96
C LYS A 39 15.55 -5.20 12.75
N THR A 40 15.73 -6.42 13.26
CA THR A 40 14.73 -7.50 13.15
C THR A 40 13.41 -7.16 13.85
N ASP A 41 13.42 -6.35 14.89
CA ASP A 41 12.23 -5.90 15.62
C ASP A 41 11.59 -4.61 15.06
N ASP A 42 12.16 -4.03 13.98
CA ASP A 42 11.54 -2.89 13.32
C ASP A 42 10.21 -3.30 12.66
N ALA A 43 9.23 -2.42 12.73
CA ALA A 43 8.03 -2.56 11.90
C ALA A 43 8.41 -2.43 10.41
N PHE A 44 7.65 -3.11 9.55
CA PHE A 44 7.75 -3.01 8.09
C PHE A 44 9.07 -3.55 7.49
N VAL A 45 9.68 -4.53 8.14
CA VAL A 45 10.77 -5.32 7.56
C VAL A 45 10.25 -6.06 6.32
N ILE A 46 10.92 -5.85 5.19
CA ILE A 46 10.64 -6.56 3.93
C ILE A 46 11.66 -7.67 3.67
N TYR A 47 12.86 -7.54 4.23
CA TYR A 47 13.88 -8.57 4.10
C TYR A 47 14.81 -8.58 5.30
N GLU A 48 15.13 -9.79 5.76
CA GLU A 48 16.21 -10.08 6.69
C GLU A 48 16.95 -11.33 6.21
N LEU A 49 18.25 -11.43 6.49
CA LEU A 49 19.08 -12.53 5.98
C LEU A 49 18.65 -13.91 6.52
N GLY A 50 18.24 -13.98 7.79
CA GLY A 50 17.88 -15.24 8.43
C GLY A 50 18.98 -16.30 8.32
N GLU A 51 18.64 -17.44 7.72
CA GLU A 51 19.56 -18.56 7.46
C GLU A 51 20.02 -18.63 6.00
N ASP A 52 19.74 -17.59 5.20
CA ASP A 52 20.06 -17.61 3.77
C ASP A 52 21.59 -17.65 3.55
N PRO A 53 22.09 -18.55 2.68
CA PRO A 53 23.52 -18.82 2.53
C PRO A 53 24.23 -17.77 1.63
N PHE A 54 23.87 -16.49 1.76
CA PHE A 54 24.49 -15.43 0.97
C PHE A 54 25.79 -14.98 1.62
N ASP A 55 26.90 -15.26 0.94
CA ASP A 55 28.23 -14.88 1.43
C ASP A 55 28.78 -13.61 0.75
N THR A 56 28.05 -13.06 -0.23
CA THR A 56 28.52 -11.93 -1.04
C THR A 56 27.43 -10.87 -1.26
N VAL A 57 27.86 -9.60 -1.36
CA VAL A 57 26.97 -8.47 -1.70
C VAL A 57 26.31 -8.68 -3.06
N ALA A 58 27.03 -9.23 -4.04
CA ALA A 58 26.51 -9.46 -5.37
C ALA A 58 25.38 -10.49 -5.39
N SER A 59 25.53 -11.61 -4.66
CA SER A 59 24.48 -12.64 -4.57
C SER A 59 23.24 -12.11 -3.87
N LEU A 60 23.41 -11.34 -2.78
CA LEU A 60 22.30 -10.72 -2.07
C LEU A 60 21.53 -9.73 -2.96
N LYS A 61 22.25 -8.84 -3.67
CA LYS A 61 21.62 -7.89 -4.61
C LYS A 61 20.83 -8.61 -5.70
N GLN A 62 21.42 -9.64 -6.29
CA GLN A 62 20.77 -10.39 -7.36
C GLN A 62 19.52 -11.11 -6.85
N TYR A 63 19.57 -11.69 -5.65
CA TYR A 63 18.41 -12.29 -5.02
C TYR A 63 17.26 -11.29 -4.84
N LEU A 64 17.54 -10.10 -4.29
CA LEU A 64 16.52 -9.07 -4.09
C LEU A 64 15.88 -8.60 -5.40
N ILE A 65 16.66 -8.58 -6.49
CA ILE A 65 16.17 -8.21 -7.82
C ILE A 65 15.29 -9.33 -8.40
N ASP A 66 15.76 -10.58 -8.34
CA ASP A 66 15.09 -11.73 -8.95
C ASP A 66 13.78 -12.08 -8.24
N ASN A 67 13.68 -11.79 -6.94
CA ASN A 67 12.55 -12.17 -6.09
C ASN A 67 11.66 -10.98 -5.70
N VAL A 68 11.77 -9.85 -6.39
CA VAL A 68 11.02 -8.62 -6.05
C VAL A 68 9.50 -8.84 -5.93
N GLU A 69 8.89 -9.61 -6.83
CA GLU A 69 7.44 -9.83 -6.81
C GLU A 69 6.99 -10.65 -5.60
N ASP A 70 7.77 -11.67 -5.22
CA ASP A 70 7.46 -12.52 -4.08
C ASP A 70 7.71 -11.77 -2.76
N LEU A 71 8.83 -11.03 -2.66
CA LEU A 71 9.13 -10.18 -1.51
C LEU A 71 8.03 -9.15 -1.24
N LEU A 72 7.56 -8.45 -2.28
CA LEU A 72 6.48 -7.46 -2.12
C LEU A 72 5.15 -8.12 -1.79
N ARG A 73 4.86 -9.28 -2.39
CA ARG A 73 3.62 -10.02 -2.13
C ARG A 73 3.54 -10.46 -0.67
N ASP A 74 4.61 -11.05 -0.15
CA ASP A 74 4.70 -11.52 1.22
C ASP A 74 4.67 -10.35 2.20
N TYR A 75 5.40 -9.27 1.89
CA TYR A 75 5.38 -8.04 2.66
C TYR A 75 3.96 -7.46 2.78
N TYR A 76 3.28 -7.23 1.65
CA TYR A 76 1.95 -6.64 1.64
C TYR A 76 0.86 -7.61 2.08
N GLN A 77 1.13 -8.91 2.17
CA GLN A 77 0.19 -9.86 2.76
C GLN A 77 -0.16 -9.45 4.19
N PHE A 78 0.80 -8.95 4.96
CA PHE A 78 0.60 -8.63 6.37
C PHE A 78 0.82 -7.16 6.73
N ASN A 79 1.46 -6.39 5.86
CA ASN A 79 1.69 -4.97 6.09
C ASN A 79 0.73 -4.10 5.27
N PRO A 80 0.12 -3.07 5.88
CA PRO A 80 -0.64 -2.08 5.12
C PRO A 80 0.30 -1.24 4.24
N ILE A 81 -0.19 -0.79 3.07
CA ILE A 81 0.39 0.40 2.44
C ILE A 81 0.29 1.59 3.40
N SER A 82 1.31 2.43 3.40
CA SER A 82 1.40 3.67 4.16
C SER A 82 0.27 4.63 3.83
N LYS A 83 -0.03 5.47 4.82
CA LYS A 83 -1.05 6.52 4.71
C LYS A 83 -0.73 7.49 3.59
N GLU A 84 0.53 7.90 3.49
CA GLU A 84 1.00 8.87 2.50
C GLU A 84 0.83 8.33 1.08
N PHE A 85 1.18 7.06 0.85
CA PHE A 85 1.00 6.40 -0.44
C PHE A 85 -0.50 6.23 -0.77
N PHE A 86 -1.28 5.70 0.17
CA PHE A 86 -2.73 5.55 0.01
C PHE A 86 -3.41 6.87 -0.36
N GLN A 87 -3.10 7.96 0.37
CA GLN A 87 -3.73 9.26 0.14
C GLN A 87 -3.33 9.88 -1.20
N ALA A 88 -2.07 9.70 -1.62
CA ALA A 88 -1.61 10.18 -2.92
C ALA A 88 -2.33 9.45 -4.06
N ARG A 89 -2.35 8.11 -4.02
CA ARG A 89 -2.97 7.29 -5.07
C ARG A 89 -4.49 7.47 -5.11
N LEU A 90 -5.16 7.57 -3.96
CA LEU A 90 -6.59 7.83 -3.92
C LEU A 90 -6.94 9.20 -4.50
N ARG A 91 -6.09 10.21 -4.27
CA ARG A 91 -6.26 11.54 -4.90
C ARG A 91 -6.19 11.45 -6.42
N GLU A 92 -5.24 10.70 -6.94
CA GLU A 92 -5.07 10.51 -8.38
C GLU A 92 -6.29 9.83 -9.00
N LEU A 93 -6.78 8.75 -8.38
CA LEU A 93 -8.02 8.06 -8.81
C LEU A 93 -9.25 8.97 -8.76
N MET A 94 -9.33 9.84 -7.74
CA MET A 94 -10.39 10.84 -7.64
C MET A 94 -10.32 11.92 -8.72
N LEU A 95 -9.11 12.31 -9.16
CA LEU A 95 -8.94 13.23 -10.29
C LEU A 95 -9.28 12.57 -11.62
N GLU A 96 -9.01 11.27 -11.76
CA GLU A 96 -9.27 10.51 -12.98
C GLU A 96 -10.77 10.21 -13.17
N HIS A 97 -11.45 9.74 -12.13
CA HIS A 97 -12.84 9.28 -12.22
C HIS A 97 -13.87 10.27 -11.67
N GLY A 98 -13.42 11.36 -11.06
CA GLY A 98 -14.27 12.32 -10.36
C GLY A 98 -14.53 11.90 -8.91
N GLU A 99 -14.58 12.88 -7.99
CA GLU A 99 -14.65 12.57 -6.56
C GLU A 99 -15.99 11.91 -6.20
N ALA A 100 -17.08 12.33 -6.81
CA ALA A 100 -18.42 11.79 -6.52
C ALA A 100 -18.56 10.30 -6.88
N ALA A 101 -17.73 9.77 -7.78
CA ALA A 101 -17.75 8.36 -8.17
C ALA A 101 -17.47 7.41 -6.99
N PHE A 102 -16.76 7.89 -5.97
CA PHE A 102 -16.35 7.13 -4.78
C PHE A 102 -17.30 7.29 -3.59
N ALA A 103 -18.50 7.84 -3.81
CA ALA A 103 -19.52 8.00 -2.78
C ALA A 103 -20.82 7.29 -3.11
N ALA A 104 -21.38 6.62 -2.12
CA ALA A 104 -22.71 6.04 -2.17
C ALA A 104 -23.71 7.00 -1.52
N GLN A 105 -24.65 7.49 -2.32
CA GLN A 105 -25.85 8.17 -1.82
C GLN A 105 -26.75 7.15 -1.09
N PRO A 106 -27.70 7.59 -0.24
CA PRO A 106 -28.61 6.67 0.43
C PRO A 106 -29.34 5.75 -0.57
N ASN A 107 -29.36 4.46 -0.26
CA ASN A 107 -29.97 3.39 -1.08
C ASN A 107 -29.35 3.18 -2.47
N ASN A 108 -28.22 3.81 -2.79
CA ASN A 108 -27.51 3.63 -4.05
C ASN A 108 -26.11 3.05 -3.83
N LEU A 109 -25.54 2.46 -4.87
CA LEU A 109 -24.15 2.05 -4.92
C LEU A 109 -23.29 3.19 -5.51
N PRO A 110 -22.01 3.29 -5.14
CA PRO A 110 -21.10 4.22 -5.80
C PRO A 110 -20.82 3.75 -7.23
N GLU A 111 -20.18 4.59 -8.04
CA GLU A 111 -19.71 4.18 -9.36
C GLU A 111 -18.40 3.38 -9.25
N LYS A 112 -17.55 3.75 -8.28
CA LYS A 112 -16.24 3.16 -8.04
C LYS A 112 -16.10 2.74 -6.58
N ALA A 113 -15.47 1.60 -6.37
CA ALA A 113 -15.01 1.15 -5.07
C ALA A 113 -13.50 0.90 -5.12
N VAL A 114 -12.81 1.19 -4.02
CA VAL A 114 -11.34 1.18 -3.91
C VAL A 114 -10.88 -0.13 -3.28
N PHE A 115 -9.79 -0.68 -3.79
CA PHE A 115 -9.14 -1.89 -3.29
C PHE A 115 -7.63 -1.68 -3.16
N VAL A 116 -7.00 -2.45 -2.26
CA VAL A 116 -5.55 -2.54 -2.18
C VAL A 116 -5.13 -3.94 -2.60
N GLU A 117 -4.27 -4.02 -3.61
CA GLU A 117 -3.74 -5.26 -4.15
C GLU A 117 -2.22 -5.18 -4.27
N GLN A 118 -1.51 -6.09 -3.59
CA GLN A 118 -0.06 -6.23 -3.69
C GLN A 118 0.71 -4.89 -3.59
N GLY A 119 0.27 -4.00 -2.71
CA GLY A 119 0.93 -2.71 -2.51
C GLY A 119 0.46 -1.58 -3.43
N GLU A 120 -0.51 -1.83 -4.30
CA GLU A 120 -1.14 -0.84 -5.17
C GLU A 120 -2.59 -0.56 -4.78
N LEU A 121 -3.02 0.68 -5.04
CA LEU A 121 -4.40 1.11 -4.86
C LEU A 121 -5.10 1.12 -6.22
N VAL A 122 -6.16 0.33 -6.35
CA VAL A 122 -6.95 0.22 -7.59
C VAL A 122 -8.41 0.57 -7.32
N CYS A 123 -9.16 0.88 -8.37
CA CYS A 123 -10.61 1.03 -8.26
C CYS A 123 -11.34 0.24 -9.33
N GLU A 124 -12.52 -0.26 -8.98
CA GLU A 124 -13.34 -1.08 -9.86
C GLU A 124 -14.79 -0.60 -9.85
N GLY A 125 -15.50 -0.86 -10.95
CA GLY A 125 -16.92 -0.58 -11.07
C GLY A 125 -17.80 -1.74 -10.60
N GLN A 126 -19.12 -1.51 -10.66
CA GLN A 126 -20.15 -2.44 -10.17
C GLN A 126 -20.16 -3.79 -10.91
N GLU A 127 -19.55 -3.87 -12.09
CA GLU A 127 -19.34 -5.09 -12.86
C GLU A 127 -18.42 -6.10 -12.15
N SER A 128 -17.59 -5.62 -11.22
CA SER A 128 -16.64 -6.48 -10.52
C SER A 128 -17.35 -7.38 -9.49
N PRO A 129 -17.03 -8.68 -9.45
CA PRO A 129 -17.59 -9.61 -8.45
C PRO A 129 -17.20 -9.24 -7.01
N ARG A 130 -16.10 -8.49 -6.83
CA ARG A 130 -15.63 -8.04 -5.52
C ARG A 130 -16.09 -6.64 -5.13
N PHE A 131 -16.82 -5.93 -5.99
CA PHE A 131 -17.24 -4.54 -5.79
C PHE A 131 -17.86 -4.28 -4.40
N LYS A 132 -18.71 -5.20 -3.92
CA LYS A 132 -19.37 -5.13 -2.61
C LYS A 132 -18.43 -5.07 -1.40
N TYR A 133 -17.16 -5.46 -1.57
CA TYR A 133 -16.14 -5.45 -0.54
C TYR A 133 -15.18 -4.25 -0.65
N GLY A 134 -15.34 -3.44 -1.69
CA GLY A 134 -14.48 -2.29 -1.91
C GLY A 134 -14.79 -1.15 -0.96
N LEU A 135 -13.80 -0.28 -0.76
CA LEU A 135 -13.90 0.88 0.08
C LEU A 135 -14.51 2.06 -0.70
N TYR A 136 -15.48 2.73 -0.10
CA TYR A 136 -16.11 3.95 -0.63
C TYR A 136 -16.77 4.72 0.50
N LEU A 137 -17.01 6.02 0.29
CA LEU A 137 -17.69 6.85 1.27
C LEU A 137 -19.20 6.57 1.24
N ARG A 138 -19.79 6.19 2.38
CA ARG A 138 -21.25 6.09 2.53
C ARG A 138 -21.80 7.41 3.06
N LEU A 139 -22.83 7.94 2.40
CA LEU A 139 -23.54 9.14 2.83
C LEU A 139 -24.87 8.76 3.48
N ASP A 140 -25.14 9.34 4.65
CA ASP A 140 -26.39 9.10 5.39
C ASP A 140 -27.59 9.83 4.78
N GLU A 141 -27.34 10.95 4.10
CA GLU A 141 -28.36 11.80 3.50
C GLU A 141 -28.07 12.06 2.04
N ALA A 142 -29.13 12.25 1.26
CA ALA A 142 -29.01 12.54 -0.16
C ALA A 142 -28.52 13.98 -0.34
N MET A 143 -27.45 14.17 -1.10
CA MET A 143 -26.83 15.50 -1.27
C MET A 143 -26.64 15.86 -2.76
N PRO A 144 -26.62 17.15 -3.12
CA PRO A 144 -26.23 17.58 -4.46
C PRO A 144 -24.79 17.17 -4.81
N ALA A 145 -24.50 16.96 -6.09
CA ALA A 145 -23.19 16.46 -6.57
C ALA A 145 -21.98 17.24 -6.02
N MET A 146 -22.04 18.58 -5.97
CA MET A 146 -20.95 19.38 -5.40
C MET A 146 -20.71 19.11 -3.91
N ALA A 147 -21.78 18.90 -3.14
CA ALA A 147 -21.67 18.57 -1.72
C ALA A 147 -21.08 17.18 -1.52
N VAL A 148 -21.45 16.21 -2.38
CA VAL A 148 -20.84 14.87 -2.41
C VAL A 148 -19.33 14.97 -2.66
N SER A 149 -18.91 15.68 -3.72
CA SER A 149 -17.47 15.86 -4.01
C SER A 149 -16.70 16.47 -2.84
N ASN A 150 -17.28 17.44 -2.14
CA ASN A 150 -16.66 18.03 -0.94
C ASN A 150 -16.55 17.03 0.22
N LYS A 151 -17.57 16.19 0.43
CA LYS A 151 -17.53 15.13 1.46
C LYS A 151 -16.44 14.11 1.15
N VAL A 152 -16.29 13.72 -0.11
CA VAL A 152 -15.25 12.79 -0.55
C VAL A 152 -13.85 13.39 -0.38
N LYS A 153 -13.66 14.67 -0.73
CA LYS A 153 -12.41 15.39 -0.46
C LYS A 153 -12.08 15.41 1.03
N ASN A 154 -13.06 15.70 1.87
CA ASN A 154 -12.89 15.69 3.32
C ASN A 154 -12.58 14.29 3.85
N TRP A 155 -13.21 13.25 3.32
CA TRP A 155 -12.94 11.85 3.66
C TRP A 155 -11.48 11.45 3.39
N LEU A 156 -10.93 11.89 2.26
CA LEU A 156 -9.51 11.73 1.95
C LEU A 156 -8.60 12.57 2.88
N GLN A 157 -8.88 13.87 3.00
CA GLN A 157 -8.01 14.85 3.68
C GLN A 157 -7.95 14.66 5.19
N SER A 158 -9.08 14.30 5.82
CA SER A 158 -9.13 13.99 7.25
C SER A 158 -8.36 12.72 7.62
N GLY A 159 -8.07 11.86 6.64
CA GLY A 159 -7.49 10.54 6.87
C GLY A 159 -8.53 9.47 7.21
N SER A 160 -9.83 9.79 7.23
CA SER A 160 -10.89 8.80 7.46
C SER A 160 -10.87 7.68 6.43
N ALA A 161 -10.59 7.98 5.15
CA ALA A 161 -10.45 6.96 4.11
C ALA A 161 -9.37 5.91 4.45
N TYR A 162 -8.25 6.35 5.02
CA TYR A 162 -7.20 5.43 5.46
C TYR A 162 -7.62 4.66 6.72
N GLY A 163 -8.32 5.31 7.64
CA GLY A 163 -8.90 4.64 8.82
C GLY A 163 -9.87 3.53 8.44
N ASP A 164 -10.71 3.76 7.43
CA ASP A 164 -11.63 2.75 6.91
C ASP A 164 -10.87 1.59 6.25
N TYR A 165 -9.84 1.89 5.46
CA TYR A 165 -8.96 0.88 4.87
C TYR A 165 -8.34 -0.04 5.94
N ILE A 166 -7.77 0.53 7.00
CA ILE A 166 -7.20 -0.23 8.11
C ILE A 166 -8.28 -1.04 8.83
N SER A 167 -9.45 -0.46 9.09
CA SER A 167 -10.55 -1.11 9.81
C SER A 167 -11.07 -2.35 9.08
N VAL A 168 -11.22 -2.27 7.75
CA VAL A 168 -11.67 -3.40 6.92
C VAL A 168 -10.63 -4.53 6.89
N ASN A 169 -9.35 -4.21 7.08
CA ASN A 169 -8.25 -5.15 7.02
C ASN A 169 -7.62 -5.46 8.39
N VAL A 170 -8.30 -5.12 9.50
CA VAL A 170 -7.72 -5.26 10.85
C VAL A 170 -7.27 -6.69 11.15
N CYS A 171 -8.07 -7.70 10.79
CA CYS A 171 -7.70 -9.11 11.02
C CYS A 171 -6.47 -9.55 10.22
N ARG A 172 -6.21 -8.89 9.08
CA ARG A 172 -5.04 -9.15 8.22
C ARG A 172 -3.77 -8.53 8.81
N PHE A 173 -3.88 -7.33 9.40
CA PHE A 173 -2.74 -6.58 9.92
C PHE A 173 -2.45 -6.83 11.39
N SER A 174 -3.40 -7.39 12.15
CA SER A 174 -3.25 -7.72 13.57
C SER A 174 -2.85 -9.18 13.83
N ALA A 175 -2.41 -9.91 12.79
CA ALA A 175 -2.09 -11.34 12.89
C ALA A 175 -0.69 -11.66 13.47
N PHE A 176 -0.08 -10.71 14.19
CA PHE A 176 1.22 -10.89 14.86
C PHE A 176 1.12 -10.63 16.36
#